data_AF-T1P447-F1
#
_entry.id   AF-T1P447-F1
#
_cell.length_a   1.000
_cell.length_b   1.000
_cell.length_c   1.000
_cell.angle_alpha   90.00
_cell.angle_beta   90.00
_cell.angle_gamma   90.00
#
_symmetry.space_group_name_H-M   'P 1'
#
loop_
_entity.id
_entity.type
_entity.pdbx_description
1 polymer ?
#
loop_
_entity_poly.entity_id
_entity_poly.type
_entity_poly.pdbx_seq_one_letter_code
_entity_poly.pdbx_strand_id
1 'polypeptide(L)'
;FKMAELWKQCADWLCRLNVLPPNHMITWPDAKIEKLAYTLRDGVLLCHIAKKLDENSIDIRNANLRPQMAQFLCLKNIRLFLISCMSCFGLKETDLFEPQMLYDYSDFGRVLHTLSKLSNCPKAKALGIPGFPQQYKEPSKDEEQIYRTLEDMVNENQYKDYYFSPHGAGQAFGRTNQHYFVEGQEEEDIYEDLCYFKNTDAQAPLQK
;
A
#
# COMPACT_ATOMS: atom_id res chain seq x y z
N PHE A 1 13.72 -26.03 11.63
CA PHE A 1 13.00 -24.74 11.61
C PHE A 1 12.86 -24.29 10.16
N LYS A 2 11.65 -24.34 9.60
CA LYS A 2 11.39 -23.82 8.24
C LYS A 2 11.44 -22.28 8.35
N MET A 3 12.40 -21.65 7.70
CA MET A 3 12.50 -20.19 7.68
C MET A 3 11.28 -19.62 6.97
N ALA A 4 10.68 -18.56 7.52
CA ALA A 4 9.49 -17.94 6.94
C ALA A 4 9.84 -17.19 5.64
N GLU A 5 8.99 -17.33 4.63
CA GLU A 5 9.07 -16.65 3.33
C GLU A 5 9.17 -15.12 3.51
N LEU A 6 9.86 -14.42 2.61
CA LEU A 6 10.14 -12.98 2.78
C LEU A 6 8.85 -12.16 2.94
N TRP A 7 7.82 -12.50 2.16
CA TRP A 7 6.52 -11.82 2.21
C TRP A 7 5.78 -12.08 3.55
N LYS A 8 5.94 -13.25 4.17
CA LYS A 8 5.40 -13.54 5.51
C LYS A 8 6.11 -12.70 6.58
N GLN A 9 7.42 -12.48 6.45
CA GLN A 9 8.15 -11.59 7.35
C GLN A 9 7.71 -10.12 7.17
N CYS A 10 7.40 -9.70 5.93
CA CYS A 10 6.80 -8.39 5.67
C CYS A 10 5.43 -8.26 6.36
N ALA A 11 4.54 -9.24 6.17
CA ALA A 11 3.22 -9.27 6.79
C ALA A 11 3.27 -9.20 8.33
N ASP A 12 4.19 -9.96 8.94
CA ASP A 12 4.46 -9.89 10.39
C ASP A 12 4.96 -8.51 10.83
N TRP A 13 5.92 -7.93 10.09
CA TRP A 13 6.43 -6.59 10.38
C TRP A 13 5.34 -5.51 10.34
N LEU A 14 4.41 -5.57 9.37
CA LEU A 14 3.28 -4.65 9.29
C LEU A 14 2.37 -4.73 10.54
N CYS A 15 2.14 -5.93 11.06
CA CYS A 15 1.36 -6.12 12.29
C CYS A 15 2.13 -5.60 13.51
N ARG A 16 3.44 -5.89 13.63
CA ARG A 16 4.29 -5.38 14.73
C ARG A 16 4.44 -3.86 14.71
N LEU A 17 4.41 -3.25 13.52
CA LEU A 17 4.39 -1.80 13.34
C LEU A 17 3.05 -1.18 13.75
N ASN A 18 2.02 -1.98 14.07
CA ASN A 18 0.66 -1.55 14.39
C ASN A 18 0.02 -0.70 13.28
N VAL A 19 0.35 -0.98 12.01
CA VAL A 19 -0.39 -0.44 10.85
C VAL A 19 -1.48 -1.40 10.38
N LEU A 20 -1.47 -2.63 10.87
CA LEU A 20 -2.54 -3.61 10.71
C LEU A 20 -2.89 -4.18 12.08
N PRO A 21 -4.15 -4.62 12.29
CA PRO A 21 -4.55 -5.24 13.54
C PRO A 21 -3.77 -6.54 13.80
N PRO A 22 -3.54 -6.90 15.08
CA PRO A 22 -3.04 -8.23 15.41
C PRO A 22 -3.91 -9.32 14.79
N ASN A 23 -3.29 -10.39 14.27
CA ASN A 23 -3.97 -11.50 13.58
C ASN A 23 -4.71 -11.13 12.27
N HIS A 24 -4.29 -10.06 11.60
CA HIS A 24 -4.78 -9.74 10.25
C HIS A 24 -4.65 -10.94 9.29
N MET A 25 -5.59 -11.14 8.37
CA MET A 25 -5.67 -12.37 7.56
C MET A 25 -4.41 -12.68 6.73
N ILE A 26 -3.56 -11.69 6.46
CA ILE A 26 -2.30 -11.88 5.71
C ILE A 26 -1.28 -12.69 6.52
N THR A 27 -1.41 -12.74 7.84
CA THR A 27 -0.52 -13.49 8.73
C THR A 27 -1.03 -14.91 9.01
N TRP A 28 -2.22 -15.29 8.50
CA TRP A 28 -2.75 -16.63 8.70
C TRP A 28 -1.85 -17.70 8.02
N PRO A 29 -1.83 -18.94 8.56
CA PRO A 29 -0.97 -20.01 8.03
C PRO A 29 -1.24 -20.36 6.55
N ASP A 30 -2.51 -20.31 6.15
CA ASP A 30 -3.00 -20.60 4.79
C ASP A 30 -3.05 -19.36 3.88
N ALA A 31 -2.73 -18.18 4.41
CA ALA A 31 -2.70 -16.97 3.62
C ALA A 31 -1.66 -17.10 2.51
N LYS A 32 -1.99 -16.53 1.36
CA LYS A 32 -1.13 -16.46 0.19
C LYS A 32 -0.66 -15.02 -0.06
N ILE A 33 0.33 -14.87 -0.92
CA ILE A 33 0.96 -13.58 -1.23
C ILE A 33 0.00 -12.57 -1.86
N GLU A 34 -0.98 -13.03 -2.63
CA GLU A 34 -2.03 -12.25 -3.28
C GLU A 34 -2.71 -11.33 -2.25
N LYS A 35 -3.00 -11.85 -1.05
CA LYS A 35 -3.64 -11.05 0.02
C LYS A 35 -2.74 -9.91 0.49
N LEU A 36 -1.43 -10.12 0.60
CA LEU A 36 -0.50 -9.04 0.94
C LEU A 36 -0.46 -8.01 -0.18
N ALA A 37 -0.38 -8.44 -1.44
CA ALA A 37 -0.39 -7.56 -2.59
C ALA A 37 -1.67 -6.71 -2.66
N TYR A 38 -2.84 -7.33 -2.48
CA TYR A 38 -4.13 -6.65 -2.42
C TYR A 38 -4.20 -5.61 -1.29
N THR A 39 -3.61 -5.92 -0.13
CA THR A 39 -3.56 -4.99 1.01
C THR A 39 -2.75 -3.72 0.71
N LEU A 40 -1.73 -3.83 -0.15
CA LEU A 40 -0.82 -2.71 -0.47
C LEU A 40 -1.23 -1.94 -1.73
N ARG A 41 -2.03 -2.55 -2.62
CA ARG A 41 -2.31 -2.09 -3.98
C ARG A 41 -2.81 -0.64 -4.07
N ASP A 42 -3.66 -0.21 -3.13
CA ASP A 42 -4.26 1.12 -3.16
C ASP A 42 -3.37 2.23 -2.58
N GLY A 43 -2.19 1.86 -2.08
CA GLY A 43 -1.18 2.75 -1.52
C GLY A 43 -1.56 3.38 -0.18
N VAL A 44 -2.77 3.18 0.35
CA VAL A 44 -3.20 3.79 1.60
C VAL A 44 -2.38 3.26 2.77
N LEU A 45 -2.21 1.93 2.87
CA LEU A 45 -1.40 1.34 3.92
C LEU A 45 0.06 1.79 3.83
N LEU A 46 0.60 1.95 2.62
CA LEU A 46 1.96 2.46 2.41
C LEU A 46 2.14 3.86 2.99
N CYS A 47 1.19 4.76 2.78
CA CYS A 47 1.23 6.09 3.38
C CYS A 47 1.19 6.04 4.92
N HIS A 48 0.40 5.12 5.50
CA HIS A 48 0.35 4.92 6.95
C HIS A 48 1.65 4.34 7.50
N ILE A 49 2.32 3.44 6.78
CA ILE A 49 3.66 2.93 7.15
C ILE A 49 4.64 4.10 7.28
N ALA A 50 4.77 4.93 6.23
CA ALA A 50 5.68 6.07 6.27
C ALA A 50 5.36 6.99 7.46
N LYS A 51 4.09 7.40 7.62
CA LYS A 51 3.69 8.23 8.77
C LYS A 51 4.00 7.60 10.12
N LYS A 52 3.82 6.29 10.25
CA LYS A 52 4.11 5.56 11.50
C LYS A 52 5.61 5.54 11.82
N LEU A 53 6.46 5.50 10.79
CA LEU A 53 7.92 5.56 10.94
C LEU A 53 8.41 6.98 11.25
N ASP A 54 7.71 8.00 10.75
CA ASP A 54 7.95 9.41 11.07
C ASP A 54 6.68 10.22 10.81
N GLU A 55 6.15 10.83 11.87
CA GLU A 55 4.90 11.60 11.84
C GLU A 55 4.91 12.76 10.84
N ASN A 56 6.10 13.26 10.49
CA ASN A 56 6.30 14.37 9.55
C ASN A 56 6.57 13.92 8.12
N SER A 57 6.65 12.61 7.86
CA SER A 57 7.08 12.08 6.56
C SER A 57 6.00 12.17 5.47
N ILE A 58 4.73 12.09 5.87
CA ILE A 58 3.56 12.21 5.01
C ILE A 58 2.44 12.92 5.76
N ASP A 59 1.91 13.98 5.14
CA ASP A 59 0.61 14.52 5.52
C ASP A 59 -0.49 13.64 4.91
N ILE A 60 -1.22 12.92 5.77
CA ILE A 60 -2.27 11.98 5.35
C ILE A 60 -3.42 12.70 4.64
N ARG A 61 -3.58 14.01 4.82
CA ARG A 61 -4.56 14.81 4.06
C ARG A 61 -4.26 14.83 2.56
N ASN A 62 -3.01 14.58 2.17
CA ASN A 62 -2.61 14.48 0.77
C ASN A 62 -2.85 13.07 0.17
N ALA A 63 -3.10 12.07 1.02
CA ALA A 63 -3.41 10.71 0.61
C ALA A 63 -4.93 10.55 0.40
N ASN A 64 -5.30 9.78 -0.62
CA ASN A 64 -6.70 9.44 -0.89
C ASN A 64 -7.07 8.21 -0.05
N LEU A 65 -7.73 8.41 1.09
CA LEU A 65 -8.09 7.33 2.02
C LEU A 65 -9.18 6.38 1.49
N ARG A 66 -9.95 6.85 0.51
CA ARG A 66 -10.98 6.08 -0.19
C ARG A 66 -10.75 6.18 -1.69
N PRO A 67 -9.75 5.46 -2.22
CA PRO A 67 -9.45 5.54 -3.64
C PRO A 67 -10.54 4.87 -4.51
N GLN A 68 -11.50 4.15 -3.94
CA GLN A 68 -12.61 3.48 -4.66
C GLN A 68 -12.12 2.66 -5.86
N MET A 69 -10.99 1.96 -5.69
CA MET A 69 -10.30 1.23 -6.76
C MET A 69 -9.86 2.08 -7.98
N ALA A 70 -10.03 3.40 -7.96
CA ALA A 70 -9.66 4.29 -9.04
C ALA A 70 -8.14 4.31 -9.21
N GLN A 71 -7.67 3.85 -10.37
CA GLN A 71 -6.25 3.69 -10.68
C GLN A 71 -5.43 4.95 -10.38
N PHE A 72 -5.92 6.12 -10.82
CA PHE A 72 -5.20 7.38 -10.65
C PHE A 72 -5.00 7.73 -9.16
N LEU A 73 -5.98 7.45 -8.30
CA LEU A 73 -5.91 7.72 -6.86
C LEU A 73 -4.96 6.74 -6.16
N CYS A 74 -5.02 5.45 -6.51
CA CYS A 74 -4.09 4.43 -6.03
C CYS A 74 -2.65 4.78 -6.40
N LEU A 75 -2.38 5.09 -7.67
CA LEU A 75 -1.05 5.48 -8.14
C LEU A 75 -0.55 6.78 -7.49
N LYS A 76 -1.45 7.75 -7.21
CA LYS A 76 -1.10 8.96 -6.46
C LYS A 76 -0.62 8.63 -5.04
N ASN A 77 -1.33 7.75 -4.33
CA ASN A 77 -0.92 7.31 -2.98
C ASN A 77 0.43 6.59 -3.00
N ILE A 78 0.63 5.66 -3.95
CA ILE A 78 1.89 4.93 -4.11
C ILE A 78 3.06 5.91 -4.37
N ARG A 79 2.88 6.87 -5.27
CA ARG A 79 3.90 7.90 -5.54
C ARG A 79 4.22 8.73 -4.31
N LEU A 80 3.21 9.14 -3.54
CA LEU A 80 3.40 9.89 -2.29
C LEU A 80 4.27 9.11 -1.29
N PHE A 81 4.04 7.81 -1.16
CA PHE A 81 4.88 6.93 -0.35
C PHE A 81 6.33 6.86 -0.88
N LEU A 82 6.53 6.65 -2.17
CA LEU A 82 7.88 6.54 -2.76
C LEU A 82 8.69 7.84 -2.62
N ILE A 83 8.05 8.99 -2.78
CA ILE A 83 8.68 10.30 -2.54
C ILE A 83 9.15 10.39 -1.09
N SER A 84 8.30 9.99 -0.13
CA SER A 84 8.64 9.98 1.29
C SER A 84 9.81 9.03 1.62
N CYS A 85 9.86 7.86 0.98
CA CYS A 85 10.99 6.92 1.07
C CYS A 85 12.33 7.59 0.74
N MET A 86 12.38 8.42 -0.30
CA MET A 86 13.59 9.14 -0.69
C MET A 86 13.88 10.30 0.27
N SER A 87 12.92 11.20 0.46
CA SER A 87 13.14 12.49 1.12
C SER A 87 13.23 12.37 2.64
N CYS A 88 12.49 11.44 3.25
CA CYS A 88 12.38 11.31 4.70
C CYS A 88 13.16 10.12 5.26
N PHE A 89 13.37 9.05 4.48
CA PHE A 89 14.00 7.81 4.95
C PHE A 89 15.35 7.51 4.30
N GLY A 90 15.77 8.29 3.30
CA GLY A 90 17.10 8.20 2.68
C GLY A 90 17.30 6.96 1.81
N LEU A 91 16.20 6.37 1.30
CA LEU A 91 16.31 5.27 0.33
C LEU A 91 16.80 5.81 -1.01
N LYS A 92 17.64 5.04 -1.69
CA LYS A 92 18.09 5.36 -3.06
C LYS A 92 16.99 5.01 -4.04
N GLU A 93 16.94 5.72 -5.16
CA GLU A 93 16.04 5.38 -6.27
C GLU A 93 16.24 3.93 -6.75
N THR A 94 17.48 3.46 -6.77
CA THR A 94 17.85 2.06 -7.09
C THR A 94 17.35 1.03 -6.08
N ASP A 95 16.77 1.44 -4.96
CA ASP A 95 16.13 0.55 -3.99
C ASP A 95 14.60 0.53 -4.12
N LEU A 96 14.00 1.45 -4.89
CA LEU A 96 12.55 1.65 -5.02
C LEU A 96 11.94 0.83 -6.16
N PHE A 97 10.65 0.50 -6.00
CA PHE A 97 9.78 0.02 -7.08
C PHE A 97 9.14 1.18 -7.84
N GLU A 98 8.71 0.92 -9.07
CA GLU A 98 7.88 1.85 -9.84
C GLU A 98 6.40 1.69 -9.47
N PRO A 99 5.58 2.76 -9.45
CA PRO A 99 4.18 2.66 -9.02
C PRO A 99 3.36 1.54 -9.69
N GLN A 100 3.60 1.28 -10.98
CA GLN A 100 2.91 0.23 -11.71
C GLN A 100 3.23 -1.16 -11.16
N MET A 101 4.49 -1.45 -10.81
CA MET A 101 4.93 -2.75 -10.28
C MET A 101 4.10 -3.27 -9.09
N LEU A 102 3.51 -2.37 -8.31
CA LEU A 102 2.56 -2.72 -7.26
C LEU A 102 1.11 -2.73 -7.75
N TYR A 103 0.72 -1.77 -8.58
CA TYR A 103 -0.66 -1.61 -9.02
C TYR A 103 -1.14 -2.75 -9.94
N ASP A 104 -0.29 -3.18 -10.88
CA ASP A 104 -0.54 -4.31 -11.80
C ASP A 104 0.12 -5.62 -11.35
N TYR A 105 0.90 -5.57 -10.26
CA TYR A 105 1.61 -6.72 -9.68
C TYR A 105 2.74 -7.29 -10.55
N SER A 106 3.23 -6.54 -11.54
CA SER A 106 4.28 -6.97 -12.48
C SER A 106 5.65 -7.25 -11.83
N ASP A 107 5.98 -6.60 -10.70
CA ASP A 107 7.19 -6.94 -9.93
C ASP A 107 6.98 -6.73 -8.43
N PHE A 108 6.28 -7.68 -7.81
CA PHE A 108 6.05 -7.63 -6.37
C PHE A 108 7.33 -7.91 -5.54
N GLY A 109 8.32 -8.58 -6.14
CA GLY A 109 9.62 -8.79 -5.52
C GLY A 109 10.33 -7.47 -5.23
N ARG A 110 10.26 -6.53 -6.17
CA ARG A 110 10.79 -5.18 -6.02
C ARG A 110 10.07 -4.36 -4.93
N VAL A 111 8.75 -4.56 -4.79
CA VAL A 111 7.97 -3.97 -3.69
C VAL A 111 8.47 -4.48 -2.33
N LEU A 112 8.64 -5.80 -2.19
CA LEU A 112 9.17 -6.41 -0.96
C LEU A 112 10.59 -5.94 -0.66
N HIS A 113 11.44 -5.82 -1.67
CA HIS A 113 12.79 -5.26 -1.52
C HIS A 113 12.76 -3.84 -0.94
N THR A 114 11.91 -2.97 -1.48
CA THR A 114 11.76 -1.58 -1.01
C THR A 114 11.31 -1.53 0.44
N LEU A 115 10.29 -2.33 0.80
CA LEU A 115 9.79 -2.41 2.17
C LEU A 115 10.82 -3.00 3.15
N SER A 116 11.63 -3.95 2.71
CA SER A 116 12.76 -4.51 3.47
C SER A 116 13.79 -3.43 3.80
N LYS A 117 14.19 -2.61 2.80
CA LYS A 117 15.10 -1.47 3.01
C LYS A 117 14.50 -0.44 3.96
N LEU A 118 13.22 -0.10 3.78
CA LEU A 118 12.51 0.84 4.65
C LEU A 118 12.45 0.34 6.10
N SER A 119 12.13 -0.93 6.31
CA SER A 119 12.03 -1.53 7.65
C SER A 119 13.37 -1.54 8.42
N ASN A 120 14.49 -1.42 7.69
CA ASN A 120 15.84 -1.40 8.23
C ASN A 120 16.48 -0.01 8.23
N CYS A 121 15.74 1.04 7.83
CA CYS A 121 16.25 2.40 7.86
C CYS A 121 16.48 2.87 9.30
N PRO A 122 17.32 3.90 9.52
CA PRO A 122 17.62 4.39 10.87
C PRO A 122 16.38 4.78 11.68
N LYS A 123 15.39 5.42 11.04
CA LYS A 123 14.13 5.84 11.69
C LYS A 123 13.29 4.64 12.14
N ALA A 124 13.17 3.60 11.30
CA ALA A 124 12.47 2.38 11.66
C ALA A 124 13.14 1.65 12.83
N LYS A 125 14.47 1.56 12.81
CA LYS A 125 15.25 0.94 13.90
C LYS A 125 15.12 1.72 15.21
N ALA A 126 15.00 3.04 15.17
CA ALA A 126 14.81 3.88 16.35
C ALA A 126 13.49 3.59 17.09
N LEU A 127 12.49 3.02 16.42
CA LEU A 127 11.24 2.58 17.06
C LEU A 127 11.41 1.31 17.91
N GLY A 128 12.59 0.66 17.88
CA GLY A 128 12.82 -0.61 18.58
C GLY A 128 12.08 -1.80 17.97
N ILE A 129 11.52 -1.64 16.76
CA ILE A 129 10.80 -2.68 16.03
C ILE A 129 11.78 -3.33 15.05
N PRO A 130 12.12 -4.63 15.21
CA PRO A 130 13.03 -5.29 14.30
C PRO A 130 12.50 -5.30 12.86
N GLY A 131 13.31 -4.86 11.90
CA GLY A 131 12.98 -4.90 10.47
C GLY A 131 12.89 -6.31 9.91
N PHE A 132 12.73 -6.42 8.59
CA PHE A 132 12.78 -7.69 7.87
C PHE A 132 13.68 -7.57 6.62
N PRO A 133 14.31 -8.66 6.15
CA PRO A 133 14.34 -9.97 6.81
C PRO A 133 15.20 -9.95 8.09
N GLN A 134 14.88 -10.82 9.05
CA GLN A 134 15.67 -10.98 10.28
C GLN A 134 17.07 -11.55 10.01
N GLN A 135 17.18 -12.38 8.97
CA GLN A 135 18.43 -12.89 8.42
C GLN A 135 18.35 -12.77 6.91
N TYR A 136 19.33 -12.11 6.30
CA TYR A 136 19.36 -11.98 4.85
C TYR A 136 19.56 -13.35 4.22
N LYS A 137 18.56 -13.79 3.46
CA LYS A 137 18.62 -14.93 2.58
C LYS A 137 18.06 -14.47 1.24
N GLU A 138 18.78 -14.77 0.17
CA GLU A 138 18.24 -14.56 -1.17
C GLU A 138 16.97 -15.40 -1.32
N PRO A 139 15.91 -14.84 -1.92
CA PRO A 139 14.70 -15.60 -2.23
C PRO A 139 15.08 -16.87 -3.02
N SER A 140 14.38 -17.97 -2.77
CA SER A 140 14.56 -19.15 -3.63
C SER A 140 14.11 -18.84 -5.06
N LYS A 141 14.59 -19.63 -6.04
CA LYS A 141 14.10 -19.53 -7.42
C LYS A 141 12.57 -19.65 -7.51
N ASP A 142 11.98 -20.48 -6.65
CA ASP A 142 10.53 -20.64 -6.58
C ASP A 142 9.85 -19.36 -6.05
N GLU A 143 10.42 -18.71 -5.03
CA GLU A 143 9.91 -17.43 -4.51
C GLU A 143 10.02 -16.32 -5.56
N GLU A 144 11.17 -16.22 -6.25
CA GLU A 144 11.35 -15.23 -7.33
C GLU A 144 10.37 -15.45 -8.47
N GLN A 145 10.10 -16.70 -8.83
CA GLN A 145 9.11 -17.03 -9.85
C GLN A 145 7.72 -16.60 -9.42
N ILE A 146 7.29 -16.92 -8.18
CA ILE A 146 6.00 -16.48 -7.64
C ILE A 146 5.86 -14.95 -7.68
N TYR A 147 6.92 -14.21 -7.33
CA TYR A 147 6.88 -12.75 -7.32
C TYR A 147 6.78 -12.13 -8.72
N ARG A 148 7.33 -12.80 -9.74
CA ARG A 148 7.30 -12.34 -11.14
C ARG A 148 6.06 -12.76 -11.90
N THR A 149 5.40 -13.86 -11.50
CA THR A 149 4.18 -14.35 -12.13
C THR A 149 2.92 -13.95 -11.36
N LEU A 150 3.02 -13.03 -10.40
CA LEU A 150 1.90 -12.65 -9.55
C LEU A 150 0.78 -11.99 -10.38
N GLU A 151 1.15 -11.17 -11.37
CA GLU A 151 0.23 -10.56 -12.33
C GLU A 151 -0.67 -11.59 -13.04
N ASP A 152 -0.13 -12.76 -13.40
CA ASP A 152 -0.89 -13.84 -14.04
C ASP A 152 -1.79 -14.62 -13.07
N MET A 153 -1.46 -14.61 -11.78
CA MET A 153 -2.16 -15.37 -10.73
C MET A 153 -3.35 -14.62 -10.15
N VAL A 154 -3.30 -13.30 -10.17
CA VAL A 154 -4.32 -12.39 -9.65
C VAL A 154 -5.26 -11.96 -10.75
N ASN A 155 -6.51 -11.66 -10.38
CA ASN A 155 -7.45 -11.04 -11.31
C ASN A 155 -8.26 -9.94 -10.61
N GLU A 156 -8.81 -9.03 -11.41
CA GLU A 156 -9.56 -7.88 -10.89
C GLU A 156 -10.78 -8.27 -10.07
N ASN A 157 -11.45 -9.39 -10.38
CA ASN A 157 -12.62 -9.82 -9.62
C ASN A 157 -12.23 -10.30 -8.22
N GLN A 158 -11.15 -11.07 -8.09
CA GLN A 158 -10.61 -11.46 -6.78
C GLN A 158 -10.16 -10.26 -5.95
N TYR A 159 -9.57 -9.25 -6.60
CA TYR A 159 -9.22 -8.01 -5.91
C TYR A 159 -10.47 -7.22 -5.49
N LYS A 160 -11.51 -7.13 -6.34
CA LYS A 160 -12.81 -6.52 -5.98
C LYS A 160 -13.43 -7.23 -4.77
N ASP A 161 -13.52 -8.55 -4.83
CA ASP A 161 -14.05 -9.37 -3.72
C ASP A 161 -13.26 -9.11 -2.44
N TYR A 162 -11.92 -9.05 -2.53
CA TYR A 162 -11.07 -8.68 -1.42
C TYR A 162 -11.35 -7.26 -0.92
N TYR A 163 -11.43 -6.27 -1.82
CA TYR A 163 -11.56 -4.86 -1.50
C TYR A 163 -12.87 -4.54 -0.76
N PHE A 164 -13.97 -5.19 -1.16
CA PHE A 164 -15.29 -5.01 -0.56
C PHE A 164 -15.59 -6.00 0.58
N SER A 165 -14.73 -7.01 0.80
CA SER A 165 -14.90 -7.97 1.89
C SER A 165 -14.83 -7.29 3.26
N PRO A 166 -15.65 -7.71 4.24
CA PRO A 166 -15.58 -7.21 5.62
C PRO A 166 -14.22 -7.41 6.29
N HIS A 167 -13.39 -8.30 5.76
CA HIS A 167 -12.04 -8.59 6.26
C HIS A 167 -10.93 -8.07 5.33
N GLY A 168 -11.28 -7.41 4.23
CA GLY A 168 -10.33 -6.80 3.30
C GLY A 168 -9.78 -5.46 3.80
N ALA A 169 -9.24 -4.66 2.87
CA ALA A 169 -8.70 -3.33 3.14
C ALA A 169 -9.67 -2.38 3.88
N GLY A 170 -10.98 -2.70 3.90
CA GLY A 170 -12.02 -1.98 4.64
C GLY A 170 -11.84 -1.90 6.16
N GLN A 171 -11.08 -2.82 6.79
CA GLN A 171 -10.78 -2.71 8.23
C GLN A 171 -9.58 -1.83 8.56
N ALA A 172 -8.68 -1.55 7.60
CA ALA A 172 -7.36 -1.03 7.94
C ALA A 172 -7.40 0.42 8.43
N PHE A 173 -8.10 1.34 7.73
CA PHE A 173 -8.21 2.75 8.17
C PHE A 173 -9.44 3.44 7.56
N GLY A 174 -10.32 4.04 8.40
CA GLY A 174 -11.24 5.11 7.99
C GLY A 174 -12.53 4.75 7.21
N ARG A 175 -12.98 3.48 7.18
CA ARG A 175 -14.21 3.07 6.46
C ARG A 175 -15.28 2.50 7.39
N THR A 176 -15.82 3.32 8.28
CA THR A 176 -16.94 2.95 9.18
C THR A 176 -18.34 3.19 8.60
N ASN A 177 -18.49 3.62 7.34
CA ASN A 177 -19.82 3.84 6.77
C ASN A 177 -20.02 3.07 5.46
N GLN A 178 -20.78 1.99 5.55
CA GLN A 178 -21.08 1.03 4.49
C GLN A 178 -22.27 1.46 3.62
N HIS A 179 -22.64 2.76 3.61
CA HIS A 179 -23.94 3.21 3.13
C HIS A 179 -23.99 3.87 1.74
N TYR A 180 -22.90 3.86 0.97
CA TYR A 180 -22.83 4.51 -0.35
C TYR A 180 -22.81 3.53 -1.55
N PHE A 181 -23.29 2.29 -1.38
CA PHE A 181 -23.21 1.27 -2.43
C PHE A 181 -24.55 1.09 -3.12
N VAL A 182 -24.76 1.78 -4.24
CA VAL A 182 -25.70 1.36 -5.29
C VAL A 182 -24.96 1.42 -6.63
N GLU A 183 -24.91 0.28 -7.31
CA GLU A 183 -24.23 0.06 -8.58
C GLU A 183 -24.67 1.06 -9.67
N GLY A 184 -23.70 1.61 -10.41
CA GLY A 184 -23.93 2.19 -11.74
C GLY A 184 -23.63 3.69 -11.91
N GLN A 185 -23.29 4.44 -10.85
CA GLN A 185 -23.01 5.90 -10.93
C GLN A 185 -21.51 6.27 -10.78
N GLU A 186 -20.63 5.27 -10.59
CA GLU A 186 -19.31 5.47 -9.98
C GLU A 186 -18.27 6.25 -10.82
N GLU A 187 -18.34 6.29 -12.15
CA GLU A 187 -17.38 7.08 -12.94
C GLU A 187 -17.79 8.55 -13.12
N GLU A 188 -19.09 8.82 -13.22
CA GLU A 188 -19.62 10.18 -13.37
C GLU A 188 -19.48 10.97 -12.06
N ASP A 189 -19.77 10.36 -10.91
CA ASP A 189 -19.69 11.02 -9.61
C ASP A 189 -18.24 11.40 -9.24
N ILE A 190 -17.26 10.55 -9.56
CA ILE A 190 -15.83 10.85 -9.33
C ILE A 190 -15.37 11.97 -10.27
N TYR A 191 -15.82 11.97 -11.53
CA TYR A 191 -15.46 13.03 -12.47
C TYR A 191 -16.12 14.36 -12.10
N GLU A 192 -17.39 14.36 -11.70
CA GLU A 192 -18.10 15.55 -11.24
C GLU A 192 -17.46 16.14 -9.98
N ASP A 193 -17.09 15.32 -8.99
CA ASP A 193 -16.37 15.79 -7.80
C ASP A 193 -15.00 16.40 -8.17
N LEU A 194 -14.20 15.71 -9.00
CA LEU A 194 -12.90 16.23 -9.44
C LEU A 194 -13.02 17.52 -10.26
N CYS A 195 -14.09 17.67 -11.04
CA CYS A 195 -14.40 18.88 -11.79
C CYS A 195 -14.92 20.00 -10.89
N TYR A 196 -15.66 19.68 -9.83
CA TYR A 196 -16.15 20.64 -8.85
C TYR A 196 -15.00 21.29 -8.07
N PHE A 197 -14.01 20.49 -7.63
CA PHE A 197 -12.82 21.01 -6.95
C PHE A 197 -11.95 21.92 -7.83
N LYS A 198 -11.90 21.70 -9.14
CA LYS A 198 -11.17 22.60 -10.07
C LYS A 198 -11.86 23.95 -10.26
N ASN A 199 -13.18 24.04 -10.06
CA ASN A 199 -13.94 25.28 -10.25
C ASN A 199 -13.86 26.23 -9.04
N THR A 200 -13.56 25.73 -7.84
CA THR A 200 -13.43 26.58 -6.64
C THR A 200 -12.10 27.35 -6.58
N ASP A 201 -11.04 26.86 -7.23
CA ASP A 201 -9.75 27.57 -7.32
C ASP A 201 -9.70 28.58 -8.48
N ALA A 202 -10.69 28.57 -9.38
CA ALA A 202 -10.75 29.44 -10.56
C ALA A 202 -11.56 30.74 -10.35
N GLN A 203 -12.07 31.00 -9.15
CA GLN A 203 -12.80 32.23 -8.83
C GLN A 203 -12.17 32.99 -7.67
N ALA A 204 -10.96 33.51 -7.88
CA ALA A 204 -10.53 34.70 -7.16
C ALA A 204 -11.18 35.92 -7.84
N PRO A 205 -12.03 36.72 -7.17
CA PRO A 205 -12.58 37.92 -7.76
C PRO A 205 -11.48 38.97 -7.97
N LEU A 206 -11.37 39.49 -9.19
CA LEU A 206 -10.68 40.75 -9.49
C LEU A 206 -11.22 41.84 -8.57
N GLN A 207 -10.46 42.23 -7.55
CA GLN A 207 -10.72 43.45 -6.79
C GLN A 207 -10.06 44.63 -7.50
N LYS A 208 -10.94 45.43 -8.13
CA LYS A 208 -10.88 46.84 -8.55
C LYS A 208 -9.53 47.46 -8.88
#